data_AF-A0A7Z9WL49-F1
#
_entry.id   AF-A0A7Z9WL49-F1
#
_cell.length_a   1.000
_cell.length_b   1.000
_cell.length_c   1.000
_cell.angle_alpha   90.00
_cell.angle_beta   90.00
_cell.angle_gamma   90.00
#
_symmetry.space_group_name_H-M   'P 1'
#
loop_
_entity.id
_entity.type
_entity.pdbx_description
1 polymer ?
#
loop_
_entity_poly.entity_id
_entity_poly.type
_entity_poly.pdbx_seq_one_letter_code
_entity_poly.pdbx_strand_id
1 'polypeptide(L)'
;MPPDRFLEQLAGTLRQFAEELLSAIRGASHAELDRLCDRLPSLTGHSPPHTPPGLPLSLLDLGGILLVGMAALWGGGRGLVGSLIDLAAVGAGVWAGRSFGTTAAELAKELFQTAGLAQLAPLSAPLGYGAAFLTAFLPLTIIAGFIHRRIQPSILGWLDLAGGLLLGAILGGALFQACADALQTTSWGKPLVAHSRFLPAMSHLLARLAHIKP
;
A
#
# COMPACT_ATOMS: atom_id res chain seq x y z
N MET A 1 -16.08 -17.49 24.08
CA MET A 1 -16.48 -16.10 23.78
C MET A 1 -17.06 -16.09 22.37
N PRO A 2 -18.26 -15.53 22.14
CA PRO A 2 -18.82 -15.47 20.79
C PRO A 2 -17.93 -14.57 19.91
N PRO A 3 -17.59 -14.99 18.67
CA PRO A 3 -16.67 -14.28 17.77
C PRO A 3 -17.13 -12.86 17.43
N ASP A 4 -18.43 -12.60 17.52
CA ASP A 4 -19.03 -11.28 17.23
C ASP A 4 -18.58 -10.20 18.23
N ARG A 5 -18.38 -10.56 19.51
CA ARG A 5 -17.95 -9.60 20.54
C ARG A 5 -16.52 -9.11 20.35
N PHE A 6 -15.64 -9.95 19.79
CA PHE A 6 -14.25 -9.57 19.55
C PHE A 6 -14.15 -8.60 18.37
N LEU A 7 -14.94 -8.83 17.30
CA LEU A 7 -14.99 -7.94 16.14
C LEU A 7 -15.63 -6.60 16.47
N GLU A 8 -16.68 -6.58 17.30
CA GLU A 8 -17.27 -5.33 17.82
C GLU A 8 -16.27 -4.54 18.67
N GLN A 9 -15.50 -5.22 19.52
CA GLN A 9 -14.51 -4.58 20.38
C GLN A 9 -13.33 -4.03 19.56
N LEU A 10 -12.89 -4.75 18.53
CA LEU A 10 -11.83 -4.29 17.61
C LEU A 10 -12.30 -3.09 16.78
N ALA A 11 -13.53 -3.14 16.25
CA ALA A 11 -14.12 -2.04 15.48
C ALA A 11 -14.30 -0.77 16.33
N GLY A 12 -14.71 -0.95 17.60
CA GLY A 12 -14.79 0.15 18.57
C GLY A 12 -13.42 0.80 18.83
N THR A 13 -12.39 -0.03 19.02
CA THR A 13 -11.03 0.46 19.31
C THR A 13 -10.41 1.19 18.11
N LEU A 14 -10.63 0.69 16.90
CA LEU A 14 -10.15 1.33 15.67
C LEU A 14 -10.87 2.64 15.38
N ARG A 15 -12.18 2.72 15.67
CA ARG A 15 -12.95 3.94 15.51
C ARG A 15 -12.52 5.02 16.50
N GLN A 16 -12.30 4.65 17.77
CA GLN A 16 -11.79 5.57 18.78
C GLN A 16 -10.40 6.09 18.40
N PHE A 17 -9.50 5.22 17.93
CA PHE A 17 -8.19 5.62 17.46
C PHE A 17 -8.27 6.57 16.24
N ALA A 18 -9.15 6.28 15.27
CA ALA A 18 -9.35 7.14 14.11
C ALA A 18 -9.94 8.51 14.49
N GLU A 19 -10.86 8.55 15.46
CA GLU A 19 -11.44 9.79 15.98
C GLU A 19 -10.42 10.60 16.79
N GLU A 20 -9.57 9.96 17.61
CA GLU A 20 -8.46 10.62 18.31
C GLU A 20 -7.41 11.15 17.34
N LEU A 21 -7.10 10.41 16.26
CA LEU A 21 -6.16 10.84 15.23
C LEU A 21 -6.72 11.99 14.39
N LEU A 22 -8.00 11.93 14.03
CA LEU A 22 -8.70 13.04 13.35
C LEU A 22 -8.85 14.26 14.27
N SER A 23 -9.06 14.06 15.57
CA SER A 23 -9.09 15.10 16.60
C SER A 23 -7.72 15.75 16.77
N ALA A 24 -6.64 14.96 16.80
CA ALA A 24 -5.27 15.46 16.86
C ALA A 24 -4.90 16.25 15.60
N ILE A 25 -5.34 15.78 14.42
CA ILE A 25 -5.13 16.48 13.14
C ILE A 25 -5.96 17.75 13.04
N ARG A 26 -7.19 17.77 13.58
CA ARG A 26 -8.05 18.97 13.63
C ARG A 26 -7.64 19.95 14.71
N GLY A 27 -7.04 19.48 15.80
CA GLY A 27 -6.54 20.28 16.92
C GLY A 27 -5.18 20.91 16.66
N ALA A 28 -4.37 20.30 15.78
CA ALA A 28 -3.16 20.90 15.23
C ALA A 28 -3.56 22.04 14.28
N SER A 29 -3.78 23.23 14.85
CA SER A 29 -4.13 24.43 14.09
C SER A 29 -3.17 24.63 12.92
N HIS A 30 -3.65 25.18 11.79
CA HIS A 30 -2.80 25.53 10.65
C HIS A 30 -1.53 26.33 11.05
N ALA A 31 -1.57 27.05 12.18
CA ALA A 31 -0.42 27.75 12.75
C ALA A 31 0.69 26.84 13.30
N GLU A 32 0.39 25.61 13.74
CA GLU A 32 1.41 24.63 14.17
C GLU A 32 2.03 23.90 12.98
N LEU A 33 1.24 23.63 11.93
CA LEU A 33 1.76 23.15 10.65
C LEU A 33 2.66 24.19 9.98
N ASP A 34 2.27 25.47 10.00
CA ASP A 34 3.12 26.57 9.51
C ASP A 34 4.38 26.74 10.36
N ARG A 35 4.29 26.62 11.70
CA ARG A 35 5.48 26.62 12.58
C ARG A 35 6.41 25.42 12.37
N LEU A 36 5.88 24.26 11.99
CA LEU A 36 6.67 23.09 11.61
C LEU A 36 7.36 23.28 10.25
N CYS A 37 6.67 23.88 9.29
CA CYS A 37 7.23 24.28 7.99
C CYS A 37 8.31 25.38 8.13
N ASP A 38 8.14 26.34 9.03
CA ASP A 38 9.14 27.39 9.31
C ASP A 38 10.37 26.86 10.07
N ARG A 39 10.25 25.71 10.75
CA ARG A 39 11.37 25.05 11.45
C ARG A 39 12.12 24.00 10.60
N LEU A 40 11.58 23.62 9.44
CA LEU A 40 12.24 22.69 8.52
C LEU A 40 13.58 23.22 7.93
N PRO A 41 13.75 24.52 7.62
CA PRO A 41 15.03 25.06 7.14
C PRO A 41 16.15 24.99 8.18
N SER A 42 15.85 25.13 9.47
CA SER A 42 16.89 25.11 10.53
C SER A 42 17.40 23.71 10.87
N LEU A 43 16.73 22.65 10.41
CA LEU A 43 17.20 21.26 10.47
C LEU A 43 18.10 20.88 9.27
N THR A 44 18.26 21.76 8.28
CA THR A 44 19.10 21.53 7.08
C THR A 44 20.49 22.19 7.15
N GLY A 45 20.83 22.76 8.33
CA GLY A 45 22.15 23.30 8.61
C GLY A 45 23.23 22.22 8.47
N HIS A 46 24.17 22.47 7.55
CA HIS A 46 25.26 21.59 7.15
C HIS A 46 26.03 21.00 8.34
N SER A 47 25.76 19.73 8.66
CA SER A 47 26.72 18.83 9.29
C SER A 47 26.30 17.38 8.99
N PRO A 48 27.25 16.48 8.74
CA PRO A 48 26.95 15.08 8.45
C PRO A 48 26.30 14.46 9.70
N PRO A 49 25.09 13.86 9.62
CA PRO A 49 24.41 13.44 10.83
C PRO A 49 24.88 12.06 11.25
N HIS A 50 25.90 12.01 12.11
CA HIS A 50 25.89 11.02 13.18
C HIS A 50 24.75 11.41 14.14
N THR A 51 23.54 10.91 13.91
CA THR A 51 22.45 11.12 14.86
C THR A 51 22.67 10.22 16.09
N PRO A 52 22.76 10.78 17.31
CA PRO A 52 22.95 10.02 18.53
C PRO A 52 21.77 9.05 18.78
N PRO A 53 21.99 7.96 19.54
CA PRO A 53 20.92 7.06 19.96
C PRO A 53 19.99 7.81 20.93
N GLY A 54 18.72 8.01 20.56
CA GLY A 54 17.71 8.65 21.43
C GLY A 54 16.70 9.60 20.77
N LEU A 55 16.88 9.99 19.49
CA LEU A 55 15.88 10.82 18.79
C LEU A 55 14.63 10.00 18.36
N PRO A 56 13.42 10.62 18.39
CA PRO A 56 12.16 9.98 18.01
C PRO A 56 12.19 9.52 16.55
N LEU A 57 11.46 8.42 16.26
CA LEU A 57 11.28 7.89 14.90
C LEU A 57 10.89 9.02 13.94
N SER A 58 11.52 9.07 12.77
CA SER A 58 11.17 10.07 11.76
C SER A 58 9.71 9.87 11.31
N LEU A 59 9.06 10.94 10.82
CA LEU A 59 7.71 10.85 10.25
C LEU A 59 7.63 9.79 9.14
N LEU A 60 8.70 9.63 8.36
CA LEU A 60 8.81 8.61 7.33
C LEU A 60 8.88 7.20 7.93
N ASP A 61 9.62 7.01 9.03
CA ASP A 61 9.69 5.74 9.74
C ASP A 61 8.34 5.35 10.36
N LEU A 62 7.63 6.32 10.98
CA LEU A 62 6.29 6.10 11.53
C LEU A 62 5.29 5.73 10.42
N GLY A 63 5.30 6.47 9.30
CA GLY A 63 4.47 6.17 8.14
C GLY A 63 4.79 4.79 7.55
N GLY A 64 6.07 4.43 7.47
CA GLY A 64 6.52 3.12 6.99
C GLY A 64 6.07 1.97 7.90
N ILE A 65 6.23 2.11 9.22
CA ILE A 65 5.77 1.11 10.19
C ILE A 65 4.25 0.95 10.10
N LEU A 66 3.51 2.05 10.02
CA LEU A 66 2.06 2.01 9.88
C LEU A 66 1.63 1.30 8.59
N LEU A 67 2.25 1.65 7.46
CA LEU A 67 1.95 1.06 6.16
C LEU A 67 2.25 -0.44 6.15
N VAL A 68 3.41 -0.85 6.64
CA VAL A 68 3.80 -2.26 6.75
C VAL A 68 2.87 -3.01 7.70
N GLY A 69 2.53 -2.42 8.85
CA GLY A 69 1.61 -3.00 9.82
C GLY A 69 0.21 -3.19 9.26
N MET A 70 -0.33 -2.18 8.56
CA MET A 70 -1.63 -2.28 7.89
C MET A 70 -1.62 -3.33 6.77
N ALA A 71 -0.56 -3.38 5.96
CA ALA A 71 -0.42 -4.37 4.91
C ALA A 71 -0.31 -5.80 5.47
N ALA A 72 0.43 -5.98 6.58
CA ALA A 72 0.50 -7.25 7.30
C ALA A 72 -0.88 -7.67 7.80
N LEU A 73 -1.59 -6.80 8.52
CA LEU A 73 -2.94 -7.08 9.03
C LEU A 73 -3.93 -7.41 7.91
N TRP A 74 -3.86 -6.68 6.79
CA TRP A 74 -4.65 -6.97 5.60
C TRP A 74 -4.35 -8.38 5.05
N GLY A 75 -3.06 -8.72 4.91
CA GLY A 75 -2.62 -10.04 4.48
C GLY A 75 -3.07 -11.14 5.43
N GLY A 76 -2.99 -10.92 6.74
CA GLY A 76 -3.50 -11.83 7.77
C GLY A 76 -5.01 -12.05 7.68
N GLY A 77 -5.77 -10.98 7.40
CA GLY A 77 -7.22 -11.05 7.21
C GLY A 77 -7.65 -11.84 5.97
N ARG A 78 -6.82 -11.88 4.92
CA ARG A 78 -7.09 -12.63 3.68
C ARG A 78 -6.40 -13.99 3.61
N GLY A 79 -5.48 -14.27 4.54
CA GLY A 79 -4.62 -15.43 4.50
C GLY A 79 -3.61 -15.41 3.34
N LEU A 80 -2.67 -16.35 3.39
CA LEU A 80 -1.65 -16.57 2.38
C LEU A 80 -2.27 -16.95 1.04
N VAL A 81 -3.20 -17.91 1.02
CA VAL A 81 -3.83 -18.38 -0.22
C VAL A 81 -4.60 -17.26 -0.90
N GLY A 82 -5.39 -16.50 -0.14
CA GLY A 82 -6.11 -15.34 -0.67
C GLY A 82 -5.16 -14.30 -1.25
N SER A 83 -4.09 -13.99 -0.51
CA SER A 83 -3.08 -13.02 -0.92
C SER A 83 -2.28 -13.46 -2.16
N LEU A 84 -1.99 -14.76 -2.32
CA LEU A 84 -1.35 -15.30 -3.52
C LEU A 84 -2.26 -15.25 -4.75
N ILE A 85 -3.56 -15.53 -4.59
CA ILE A 85 -4.52 -15.42 -5.69
C ILE A 85 -4.73 -13.96 -6.07
N ASP A 86 -4.82 -13.04 -5.10
CA ASP A 86 -4.88 -11.60 -5.39
C ASP A 86 -3.63 -11.13 -6.14
N LEU A 87 -2.44 -11.61 -5.75
CA LEU A 87 -1.20 -11.29 -6.46
C LEU A 87 -1.20 -11.84 -7.89
N ALA A 88 -1.67 -13.07 -8.08
CA ALA A 88 -1.85 -13.65 -9.41
C ALA A 88 -2.88 -12.87 -10.24
N ALA A 89 -3.97 -12.39 -9.61
CA ALA A 89 -4.98 -11.56 -10.25
C ALA A 89 -4.41 -10.22 -10.71
N VAL A 90 -3.59 -9.57 -9.88
CA VAL A 90 -2.86 -8.35 -10.25
C VAL A 90 -1.92 -8.63 -11.42
N GLY A 91 -1.15 -9.72 -11.36
CA GLY A 91 -0.24 -10.12 -12.44
C GLY A 91 -0.96 -10.36 -13.77
N ALA A 92 -2.07 -11.12 -13.74
CA ALA A 92 -2.92 -11.36 -14.89
C ALA A 92 -3.56 -10.07 -15.42
N GLY A 93 -4.01 -9.19 -14.53
CA GLY A 93 -4.54 -7.87 -14.89
C GLY A 93 -3.50 -7.00 -15.58
N VAL A 94 -2.27 -6.91 -15.05
CA VAL A 94 -1.18 -6.13 -15.67
C VAL A 94 -0.82 -6.72 -17.03
N TRP A 95 -0.74 -8.04 -17.15
CA TRP A 95 -0.50 -8.70 -18.42
C TRP A 95 -1.60 -8.39 -19.43
N ALA A 96 -2.88 -8.53 -19.05
CA ALA A 96 -4.01 -8.23 -19.91
C ALA A 96 -4.05 -6.75 -20.32
N GLY A 97 -3.79 -5.83 -19.39
CA GLY A 97 -3.70 -4.40 -19.66
C GLY A 97 -2.59 -4.07 -20.68
N ARG A 98 -1.43 -4.72 -20.57
CA ARG A 98 -0.33 -4.52 -21.52
C ARG A 98 -0.59 -5.15 -22.89
N SER A 99 -1.19 -6.34 -22.93
CA SER A 99 -1.42 -7.10 -24.16
C SER A 99 -2.63 -6.62 -24.95
N PHE A 100 -3.70 -6.20 -24.26
CA PHE A 100 -4.99 -5.88 -24.89
C PHE A 100 -5.45 -4.44 -24.64
N GLY A 101 -4.71 -3.65 -23.86
CA GLY A 101 -5.10 -2.28 -23.49
C GLY A 101 -5.20 -1.33 -24.69
N THR A 102 -4.38 -1.51 -25.73
CA THR A 102 -4.45 -0.71 -26.97
C THR A 102 -5.72 -1.01 -27.74
N THR A 103 -6.07 -2.28 -27.94
CA THR A 103 -7.32 -2.70 -28.58
C THR A 103 -8.54 -2.20 -27.81
N ALA A 104 -8.50 -2.30 -26.47
CA ALA A 104 -9.57 -1.76 -25.62
C ALA A 104 -9.67 -0.22 -25.69
N ALA A 105 -8.53 0.48 -25.85
CA ALA A 105 -8.50 1.92 -25.99
C ALA A 105 -9.08 2.39 -27.33
N GLU A 106 -8.82 1.66 -28.42
CA GLU A 106 -9.41 1.93 -29.74
C GLU A 106 -10.94 1.80 -29.69
N LEU A 107 -11.45 0.71 -29.10
CA LEU A 107 -12.89 0.52 -28.86
C LEU A 107 -13.49 1.65 -28.01
N ALA A 108 -12.81 2.05 -26.93
CA ALA A 108 -13.27 3.16 -26.09
C ALA A 108 -13.31 4.50 -26.86
N LYS A 109 -12.31 4.74 -27.73
CA LYS A 109 -12.23 5.94 -28.56
C LYS A 109 -13.36 5.99 -29.58
N GLU A 110 -13.67 4.88 -30.26
CA GLU A 110 -14.83 4.78 -31.17
C GLU A 110 -16.14 5.04 -30.43
N LEU A 111 -16.28 4.52 -29.21
CA LEU A 111 -17.45 4.72 -28.36
C LEU A 111 -17.63 6.19 -27.96
N PHE A 112 -16.55 6.89 -27.63
CA PHE A 112 -16.60 8.32 -27.31
C PHE A 112 -16.89 9.21 -28.50
N GLN A 113 -16.41 8.83 -29.69
CA GLN A 113 -16.70 9.56 -30.93
C GLN A 113 -18.17 9.40 -31.33
N THR A 114 -18.72 8.18 -31.24
CA THR A 114 -20.12 7.90 -31.53
C THR A 114 -21.08 8.53 -30.51
N ALA A 115 -20.69 8.59 -29.24
CA ALA A 115 -21.47 9.24 -28.17
C ALA A 115 -21.37 10.78 -28.15
N GLY A 116 -20.64 11.42 -29.07
CA GLY A 116 -20.43 12.87 -29.08
C GLY A 116 -19.52 13.39 -27.96
N LEU A 117 -18.80 12.50 -27.28
CA LEU A 117 -17.92 12.76 -26.14
C LEU A 117 -16.45 12.85 -26.57
N ALA A 118 -16.17 13.49 -27.72
CA ALA A 118 -14.83 13.56 -28.30
C ALA A 118 -13.78 14.18 -27.36
N GLN A 119 -14.19 15.00 -26.39
CA GLN A 119 -13.32 15.59 -25.37
C GLN A 119 -12.70 14.55 -24.41
N LEU A 120 -13.31 13.37 -24.27
CA LEU A 120 -12.80 12.26 -23.46
C LEU A 120 -11.85 11.33 -24.24
N ALA A 121 -11.66 11.55 -25.55
CA ALA A 121 -10.74 10.77 -26.38
C ALA A 121 -9.30 10.63 -25.82
N PRO A 122 -8.66 11.64 -25.19
CA PRO A 122 -7.33 11.45 -24.59
C PRO A 122 -7.34 10.50 -23.36
N LEU A 123 -8.50 10.28 -22.73
CA LEU A 123 -8.64 9.31 -21.64
C LEU A 123 -8.88 7.87 -22.14
N SER A 124 -9.05 7.65 -23.45
CA SER A 124 -9.26 6.31 -24.01
C SER A 124 -8.12 5.35 -23.70
N ALA A 125 -6.86 5.81 -23.72
CA ALA A 125 -5.69 4.98 -23.41
C ALA A 125 -5.67 4.47 -21.95
N PRO A 126 -5.75 5.33 -20.92
CA PRO A 126 -5.82 4.85 -19.53
C PRO A 126 -7.10 4.06 -19.24
N LEU A 127 -8.23 4.41 -19.86
CA LEU A 127 -9.48 3.66 -19.70
C LEU A 127 -9.43 2.28 -20.36
N GLY A 128 -8.83 2.17 -21.55
CA GLY A 128 -8.64 0.89 -22.24
C GLY A 128 -7.72 -0.04 -21.47
N TYR A 129 -6.60 0.48 -20.97
CA TYR A 129 -5.73 -0.28 -20.05
C TYR A 129 -6.48 -0.72 -18.80
N GLY A 130 -7.21 0.21 -18.16
CA GLY A 130 -7.99 -0.07 -16.96
C GLY A 130 -9.09 -1.11 -17.19
N ALA A 131 -9.81 -1.04 -18.31
CA ALA A 131 -10.84 -2.00 -18.67
C ALA A 131 -10.25 -3.39 -18.92
N ALA A 132 -9.16 -3.50 -19.68
CA ALA A 132 -8.46 -4.77 -19.92
C ALA A 132 -7.91 -5.36 -18.61
N PHE A 133 -7.32 -4.54 -17.74
CA PHE A 133 -6.88 -4.94 -16.41
C PHE A 133 -8.03 -5.50 -15.58
N LEU A 134 -9.13 -4.75 -15.46
CA LEU A 134 -10.29 -5.12 -14.65
C LEU A 134 -10.95 -6.40 -15.15
N THR A 135 -11.03 -6.59 -16.47
CA THR A 135 -11.64 -7.77 -17.08
C THR A 135 -10.92 -9.06 -16.69
N ALA A 136 -9.59 -9.04 -16.56
CA ALA A 136 -8.82 -10.19 -16.08
C ALA A 136 -8.74 -10.27 -14.55
N PHE A 137 -8.70 -9.13 -13.87
CA PHE A 137 -8.54 -9.02 -12.42
C PHE A 137 -9.80 -9.46 -11.64
N LEU A 138 -10.97 -8.97 -12.02
CA LEU A 138 -12.24 -9.19 -11.31
C LEU A 138 -12.61 -10.68 -11.17
N PRO A 139 -12.59 -11.50 -12.24
CA PRO A 139 -12.94 -12.91 -12.14
C PRO A 139 -12.03 -13.66 -11.17
N LEU A 140 -10.72 -13.40 -11.23
CA LEU A 140 -9.73 -14.03 -10.36
C LEU A 140 -9.92 -13.62 -8.90
N THR A 141 -10.25 -12.36 -8.65
CA THR A 141 -10.52 -11.85 -7.30
C THR A 141 -11.82 -12.46 -6.73
N ILE A 142 -12.85 -12.64 -7.56
CA ILE A 142 -14.10 -13.30 -7.17
C ILE A 142 -13.82 -14.77 -6.79
N ILE A 143 -13.02 -15.47 -7.60
CA ILE A 143 -12.59 -16.84 -7.33
C ILE A 143 -11.79 -16.91 -6.01
N ALA A 144 -10.88 -15.95 -5.78
CA ALA A 144 -10.11 -15.85 -4.53
C ALA A 144 -11.03 -15.76 -3.31
N GLY A 145 -12.05 -14.90 -3.38
CA GLY A 145 -13.03 -14.73 -2.31
C GLY A 145 -13.83 -16.01 -2.03
N PHE A 146 -14.17 -16.77 -3.08
CA PHE A 146 -14.90 -18.04 -2.93
C PHE A 146 -14.01 -19.13 -2.29
N ILE A 147 -12.76 -19.24 -2.72
CA ILE A 147 -11.78 -20.18 -2.17
C ILE A 147 -11.49 -19.86 -0.70
N HIS A 148 -11.26 -18.59 -0.38
CA HIS A 148 -10.95 -18.16 0.98
C HIS A 148 -12.06 -18.53 1.98
N ARG A 149 -13.33 -18.30 1.62
CA ARG A 149 -14.49 -18.69 2.44
C ARG A 149 -14.57 -20.19 2.73
N ARG A 150 -13.96 -21.03 1.90
CA ARG A 150 -13.95 -22.49 2.06
C ARG A 150 -12.75 -23.00 2.88
N ILE A 151 -11.63 -22.28 2.89
CA ILE A 151 -10.39 -22.70 3.56
C ILE A 151 -10.35 -22.25 5.04
N GLN A 152 -10.95 -21.11 5.36
CA GLN A 152 -10.92 -20.49 6.69
C GLN A 152 -11.27 -21.41 7.90
N PRO A 153 -12.20 -22.37 7.82
CA PRO A 153 -12.56 -23.20 8.98
C PRO A 153 -11.61 -24.40 9.25
N SER A 154 -10.54 -24.58 8.47
CA SER A 154 -9.63 -25.73 8.64
C SER A 154 -8.45 -25.43 9.57
N ILE A 155 -7.82 -26.46 10.14
CA ILE A 155 -6.61 -26.38 11.00
C ILE A 155 -5.43 -25.67 10.29
N LEU A 156 -5.42 -25.64 8.95
CA LEU A 156 -4.48 -24.84 8.15
C LEU A 156 -4.68 -23.32 8.30
N GLY A 157 -5.76 -22.85 8.92
CA GLY A 157 -6.10 -21.43 9.03
C GLY A 157 -5.06 -20.59 9.77
N TRP A 158 -4.33 -21.16 10.74
CA TRP A 158 -3.26 -20.45 11.44
C TRP A 158 -2.00 -20.29 10.58
N LEU A 159 -1.65 -21.33 9.80
CA LEU A 159 -0.53 -21.25 8.85
C LEU A 159 -0.87 -20.32 7.69
N ASP A 160 -2.11 -20.34 7.22
CA ASP A 160 -2.62 -19.43 6.19
C ASP A 160 -2.60 -17.98 6.70
N LEU A 161 -3.03 -17.74 7.94
CA LEU A 161 -3.00 -16.42 8.57
C LEU A 161 -1.56 -15.92 8.78
N ALA A 162 -0.68 -16.77 9.31
CA ALA A 162 0.73 -16.41 9.51
C ALA A 162 1.45 -16.14 8.19
N GLY A 163 1.20 -16.96 7.16
CA GLY A 163 1.72 -16.73 5.82
C GLY A 163 1.15 -15.46 5.19
N GLY A 164 -0.13 -15.17 5.41
CA GLY A 164 -0.77 -13.93 4.97
C GLY A 164 -0.19 -12.69 5.64
N LEU A 165 0.02 -12.73 6.97
CA LEU A 165 0.71 -11.68 7.73
C LEU A 165 2.11 -11.42 7.17
N LEU A 166 2.88 -12.49 6.94
CA LEU A 166 4.24 -12.40 6.42
C LEU A 166 4.25 -11.82 5.00
N LEU A 167 3.43 -12.35 4.10
CA LEU A 167 3.35 -11.87 2.72
C LEU A 167 2.87 -10.42 2.66
N GLY A 168 1.88 -10.05 3.48
CA GLY A 168 1.40 -8.68 3.62
C GLY A 168 2.49 -7.74 4.12
N ALA A 169 3.29 -8.14 5.11
CA ALA A 169 4.43 -7.37 5.59
C ALA A 169 5.50 -7.18 4.50
N ILE A 170 5.81 -8.21 3.71
CA ILE A 170 6.75 -8.14 2.59
C ILE A 170 6.24 -7.17 1.52
N LEU A 171 4.97 -7.29 1.12
CA LEU A 171 4.35 -6.39 0.12
C LEU A 171 4.29 -4.95 0.63
N GLY A 172 3.92 -4.74 1.90
CA GLY A 172 3.95 -3.42 2.54
C GLY A 172 5.35 -2.83 2.59
N GLY A 173 6.36 -3.65 2.92
CA GLY A 173 7.76 -3.23 2.92
C GLY A 173 8.24 -2.83 1.53
N ALA A 174 7.90 -3.61 0.50
CA ALA A 174 8.22 -3.31 -0.88
C ALA A 174 7.51 -2.02 -1.36
N LEU A 175 6.26 -1.81 -0.98
CA LEU A 175 5.52 -0.59 -1.29
C LEU A 175 6.15 0.63 -0.60
N PHE A 176 6.49 0.52 0.69
CA PHE A 176 7.19 1.57 1.41
C PHE A 176 8.53 1.93 0.75
N GLN A 177 9.31 0.92 0.33
CA GLN A 177 10.56 1.13 -0.40
C GLN A 177 10.32 1.87 -1.72
N ALA A 178 9.34 1.44 -2.52
CA ALA A 178 9.01 2.11 -3.78
C ALA A 178 8.55 3.56 -3.58
N CYS A 179 7.75 3.82 -2.54
CA CYS A 179 7.34 5.18 -2.17
C CYS A 179 8.55 6.03 -1.76
N ALA A 180 9.48 5.47 -0.99
CA ALA A 180 10.67 6.19 -0.58
C ALA A 180 11.63 6.46 -1.76
N ASP A 181 11.80 5.51 -2.68
CA ASP A 181 12.57 5.69 -3.90
C ASP A 181 11.95 6.80 -4.78
N ALA A 182 10.62 6.84 -4.89
CA ALA A 182 9.92 7.93 -5.56
C ALA A 182 10.16 9.27 -4.86
N LEU A 183 10.11 9.32 -3.53
CA LEU A 183 10.40 10.54 -2.76
C LEU A 183 11.85 11.02 -2.95
N GLN A 184 12.83 10.13 -3.12
CA GLN A 184 14.22 10.52 -3.40
C GLN A 184 14.37 11.32 -4.71
N THR A 185 13.46 11.14 -5.67
CA THR A 185 13.49 11.89 -6.93
C THR A 185 13.03 13.35 -6.77
N THR A 186 12.43 13.70 -5.62
CA THR A 186 11.91 15.04 -5.34
C THR A 186 12.85 15.84 -4.44
N SER A 187 12.91 17.16 -4.62
CA SER A 187 13.79 18.05 -3.83
C SER A 187 13.46 18.08 -2.33
N TRP A 188 12.18 17.90 -1.98
CA TRP A 188 11.69 17.89 -0.59
C TRP A 188 11.71 16.50 0.05
N GLY A 189 11.69 15.42 -0.73
CA GLY A 189 11.72 14.04 -0.23
C GLY A 189 13.12 13.54 0.16
N LYS A 190 14.19 14.05 -0.49
CA LYS A 190 15.59 13.72 -0.15
C LYS A 190 15.95 13.85 1.33
N PRO A 191 15.65 14.97 2.03
CA PRO A 191 15.96 15.07 3.46
C PRO A 191 15.14 14.08 4.30
N LEU A 192 13.88 13.79 3.95
CA LEU A 192 13.05 12.83 4.69
C LEU A 192 13.62 11.41 4.62
N VAL A 193 14.10 11.01 3.44
CA VAL A 193 14.70 9.68 3.25
C VAL A 193 16.06 9.56 3.93
N ALA A 194 16.87 10.62 3.90
CA ALA A 194 18.20 10.63 4.53
C ALA A 194 18.18 10.44 6.06
N HIS A 195 17.08 10.83 6.72
CA HIS A 195 16.92 10.71 8.18
C HIS A 195 16.19 9.45 8.63
N SER A 196 15.73 8.60 7.70
CA SER A 196 14.97 7.39 8.03
C SER A 196 15.91 6.28 8.50
N ARG A 197 15.60 5.69 9.67
CA ARG A 197 16.32 4.52 10.22
C ARG A 197 15.68 3.20 9.80
N PHE A 198 14.41 3.22 9.44
CA PHE A 198 13.65 2.02 9.09
C PHE A 198 13.93 1.56 7.66
N LEU A 199 14.11 2.49 6.73
CA LEU A 199 14.37 2.20 5.32
C LEU A 199 15.60 1.30 5.06
N PRO A 200 16.80 1.57 5.61
CA PRO A 200 17.94 0.67 5.40
C PRO A 200 17.73 -0.72 6.01
N ALA A 201 17.03 -0.81 7.16
CA ALA A 201 16.70 -2.11 7.75
C ALA A 201 15.72 -2.90 6.89
N MET A 202 14.69 -2.22 6.35
CA MET A 202 13.70 -2.82 5.45
C MET A 202 14.32 -3.27 4.13
N SER A 203 15.15 -2.43 3.51
CA SER A 203 15.80 -2.77 2.22
C SER A 203 16.74 -3.97 2.36
N HIS A 204 17.50 -4.07 3.46
CA HIS A 204 18.31 -5.25 3.75
C HIS A 204 17.47 -6.52 3.95
N LEU A 205 16.32 -6.41 4.62
CA LEU A 205 15.44 -7.55 4.86
C LEU A 205 14.81 -8.04 3.54
N LEU A 206 14.32 -7.14 2.69
CA LEU A 206 13.79 -7.46 1.36
C LEU A 206 14.88 -8.05 0.45
N ALA A 207 16.09 -7.50 0.45
CA ALA A 207 17.21 -8.02 -0.33
C ALA A 207 17.59 -9.45 0.10
N ARG A 208 17.59 -9.74 1.41
CA ARG A 208 17.82 -11.10 1.91
C ARG A 208 16.73 -12.07 1.46
N LEU A 209 15.46 -11.66 1.51
CA LEU A 209 14.35 -12.48 1.04
C LEU A 209 14.43 -12.76 -0.48
N ALA A 210 14.87 -11.79 -1.27
CA ALA A 210 15.07 -11.97 -2.71
C ALA A 210 16.21 -12.93 -3.08
N HIS A 211 17.18 -13.13 -2.18
CA HIS A 211 18.31 -14.06 -2.36
C HIS A 211 18.03 -15.49 -1.89
N ILE A 212 16.88 -15.77 -1.26
CA ILE A 212 16.46 -17.13 -0.95
C ILE A 212 16.11 -17.82 -2.26
N LYS A 213 17.08 -18.56 -2.82
CA LYS A 213 16.82 -19.44 -3.97
C LYS A 213 15.79 -20.51 -3.57
N PRO A 214 14.81 -20.81 -4.43
CA PRO A 214 13.84 -21.88 -4.20
C PRO A 214 14.52 -23.25 -4.11
#